data_AF-X5UT37-F1
#
_entry.id   AF-X5UT37-F1
#
_cell.length_a   1.000
_cell.length_b   1.000
_cell.length_c   1.000
_cell.angle_alpha   90.00
_cell.angle_beta   90.00
_cell.angle_gamma   90.00
#
_symmetry.space_group_name_H-M   'P 1'
#
loop_
_entity.id
_entity.type
_entity.pdbx_description
1 polymer ?
#
loop_
_entity_poly.entity_id
_entity_poly.type
_entity_poly.pdbx_seq_one_letter_code
_entity_poly.pdbx_strand_id
1 'polypeptide(L)'
;MSDSESNVLAILLIAAVIFLIPTIIAFLRRHPNRWVIFLLNTFLGATGIIWFGCLIWACKAIHITESRLGTNGGESGLNLTANDVRRVRLEHGIPNPPPSPQISTEERLNRLERLKKLRDDGAIDPEQFQRMRDAIVGTD
;
A
#
# COMPACT_ATOMS: atom_id res chain seq x y z
N MET A 1 -58.18 9.03 -2.97
CA MET A 1 -56.96 9.51 -3.64
C MET A 1 -57.39 9.99 -5.01
N SER A 2 -57.33 11.28 -5.33
CA SER A 2 -57.60 11.73 -6.71
C SER A 2 -56.47 11.25 -7.62
N ASP A 3 -56.74 11.07 -8.92
CA ASP A 3 -55.72 10.65 -9.89
C ASP A 3 -54.47 11.55 -9.85
N SER A 4 -54.68 12.83 -9.57
CA SER A 4 -53.65 13.84 -9.37
C SER A 4 -52.71 13.51 -8.21
N GLU A 5 -53.25 13.08 -7.07
CA GLU A 5 -52.45 12.74 -5.89
C GLU A 5 -51.66 11.44 -6.10
N SER A 6 -52.25 10.45 -6.75
CA SER A 6 -51.56 9.21 -7.13
C SER A 6 -50.37 9.50 -8.04
N ASN A 7 -50.53 10.39 -9.02
CA ASN A 7 -49.44 10.80 -9.92
C ASN A 7 -48.33 11.55 -9.19
N VAL A 8 -48.68 12.45 -8.26
CA VAL A 8 -47.69 13.17 -7.44
C VAL A 8 -46.89 12.22 -6.56
N LEU A 9 -47.56 11.25 -5.92
CA LEU A 9 -46.89 10.22 -5.13
C LEU A 9 -45.94 9.36 -5.98
N ALA A 10 -46.34 8.99 -7.20
CA ALA A 10 -45.49 8.24 -8.12
C ALA A 10 -44.22 9.03 -8.50
N ILE A 11 -44.36 10.32 -8.83
CA ILE A 11 -43.23 11.19 -9.17
C ILE A 11 -42.28 11.35 -7.98
N LEU A 12 -42.82 11.58 -6.77
CA LEU A 12 -42.02 11.69 -5.56
C LEU A 12 -41.26 10.40 -5.25
N LEU A 13 -41.88 9.24 -5.45
CA LEU A 13 -41.23 7.95 -5.27
C LEU A 13 -40.08 7.75 -6.25
N ILE A 14 -40.29 8.06 -7.53
CA ILE A 14 -39.23 7.98 -8.55
C ILE A 14 -38.07 8.92 -8.22
N ALA A 15 -38.39 10.17 -7.86
CA ALA A 15 -37.39 11.16 -7.45
C ALA A 15 -36.60 10.70 -6.21
N ALA A 16 -37.26 10.08 -5.23
CA ALA A 16 -36.61 9.53 -4.04
C ALA A 16 -35.64 8.38 -4.38
N VAL A 17 -36.00 7.50 -5.31
CA VAL A 17 -35.11 6.43 -5.79
C VAL A 17 -33.88 7.03 -6.47
N ILE A 18 -34.07 8.02 -7.35
CA ILE A 18 -32.97 8.72 -8.03
C ILE A 18 -32.05 9.41 -7.02
N PHE A 19 -32.64 10.08 -6.02
CA PHE A 19 -31.91 10.75 -4.96
C PHE A 19 -31.00 9.81 -4.17
N LEU A 20 -31.39 8.54 -4.01
CA LEU A 20 -30.64 7.53 -3.28
C LEU A 20 -29.59 6.79 -4.14
N ILE A 21 -29.55 6.98 -5.46
CA ILE A 21 -28.56 6.35 -6.36
C ILE A 21 -27.11 6.46 -5.86
N PRO A 22 -26.56 7.65 -5.54
CA PRO A 22 -25.17 7.77 -5.06
C PRO A 22 -24.92 6.99 -3.77
N THR A 23 -25.91 6.92 -2.88
CA THR A 23 -25.85 6.10 -1.67
C THR A 23 -25.78 4.62 -2.04
N ILE A 24 -26.70 4.14 -2.88
CA ILE A 24 -26.75 2.73 -3.30
C ILE A 24 -25.43 2.30 -3.93
N ILE A 25 -24.86 3.11 -4.82
CA ILE A 25 -23.57 2.83 -5.49
C ILE A 25 -22.43 2.71 -4.46
N ALA A 26 -22.37 3.61 -3.47
CA ALA A 26 -21.34 3.57 -2.43
C ALA A 26 -21.42 2.29 -1.56
N PHE A 27 -22.64 1.83 -1.24
CA PHE A 27 -22.84 0.58 -0.49
C PHE A 27 -22.53 -0.66 -1.33
N LEU A 28 -22.97 -0.70 -2.60
CA LEU A 28 -22.73 -1.82 -3.51
C LEU A 28 -21.23 -2.03 -3.76
N ARG A 29 -20.47 -0.93 -3.89
CA ARG A 29 -19.01 -0.96 -4.06
C ARG A 29 -18.23 -1.17 -2.76
N ARG A 30 -18.90 -1.30 -1.60
CA ARG A 30 -18.29 -1.33 -0.26
C ARG A 30 -17.25 -0.22 -0.08
N HIS A 31 -17.57 1.00 -0.54
CA HIS A 31 -16.67 2.14 -0.46
C HIS A 31 -16.27 2.41 1.01
N PRO A 32 -14.99 2.66 1.33
CA PRO A 32 -14.55 2.87 2.71
C PRO A 32 -15.34 3.99 3.40
N ASN A 33 -15.65 5.04 2.64
CA ASN A 33 -16.38 6.21 3.12
C ASN A 33 -17.90 6.14 2.83
N ARG A 34 -18.49 4.94 2.72
CA ARG A 34 -19.93 4.75 2.41
C ARG A 34 -20.85 5.52 3.36
N TRP A 35 -20.51 5.58 4.65
CA TRP A 35 -21.28 6.30 5.65
C TRP A 35 -21.19 7.82 5.48
N VAL A 36 -20.04 8.33 5.04
CA VAL A 36 -19.86 9.76 4.75
C VAL A 36 -20.65 10.17 3.53
N ILE A 37 -20.62 9.35 2.46
CA ILE A 37 -21.41 9.59 1.25
C ILE A 37 -22.90 9.57 1.58
N PHE A 38 -23.36 8.63 2.41
CA PHE A 38 -24.75 8.59 2.86
C PHE A 38 -25.16 9.86 3.61
N LEU A 39 -24.38 10.28 4.61
CA LEU A 39 -24.64 11.51 5.37
C LEU A 39 -24.69 12.73 4.45
N LEU A 40 -23.70 12.89 3.58
CA LEU A 40 -23.61 14.05 2.69
C LEU A 40 -24.79 14.11 1.71
N ASN A 41 -25.20 12.94 1.19
CA ASN A 41 -26.38 12.84 0.34
C ASN A 41 -27.67 13.17 1.08
N THR A 42 -27.88 12.67 2.30
CA THR A 42 -29.12 12.89 3.07
C THR A 42 -29.27 14.33 3.54
N PHE A 43 -28.20 14.96 4.03
CA PHE A 43 -28.29 16.31 4.60
C PHE A 43 -28.10 17.42 3.55
N LEU A 44 -27.25 17.19 2.55
CA LEU A 44 -26.84 18.23 1.59
C LEU A 44 -27.12 17.86 0.12
N GLY A 45 -27.57 16.65 -0.18
CA GLY A 45 -27.80 16.18 -1.56
C GLY A 45 -28.86 16.99 -2.32
N ALA A 46 -29.83 17.60 -1.62
CA ALA A 46 -30.90 18.39 -2.25
C ALA A 46 -30.38 19.60 -3.06
N THR A 47 -29.13 20.02 -2.83
CA THR A 47 -28.47 21.12 -3.58
C THR A 47 -28.14 20.75 -5.04
N GLY A 48 -28.29 19.48 -5.43
CA GLY A 48 -27.96 18.98 -6.77
C GLY A 48 -26.46 18.87 -7.03
N ILE A 49 -25.69 19.93 -6.78
CA ILE A 49 -24.22 19.94 -6.90
C ILE A 49 -23.60 18.89 -5.98
N ILE A 50 -24.04 18.83 -4.73
CA ILE A 50 -23.51 17.88 -3.75
C ILE A 50 -23.96 16.46 -4.08
N TRP A 51 -25.16 16.29 -4.64
CA TRP A 51 -25.62 14.99 -5.14
C TRP A 51 -24.73 14.47 -6.27
N PHE A 52 -24.39 15.32 -7.26
CA PHE A 52 -23.44 14.95 -8.32
C PHE A 52 -22.03 14.71 -7.78
N GLY A 53 -21.57 15.52 -6.83
CA GLY A 53 -20.30 15.31 -6.14
C GLY A 53 -20.25 13.96 -5.42
N CYS A 54 -21.32 13.60 -4.69
CA CYS A 54 -21.47 12.29 -4.05
C CYS A 54 -21.49 11.16 -5.08
N LEU A 55 -22.14 11.34 -6.23
CA LEU A 55 -22.17 10.35 -7.30
C LEU A 55 -20.77 10.11 -7.89
N ILE A 56 -20.05 11.18 -8.22
CA ILE A 56 -18.68 11.10 -8.73
C ILE A 56 -17.77 10.46 -7.67
N TRP A 57 -17.92 10.82 -6.40
CA TRP A 57 -17.11 10.28 -5.31
C TRP A 57 -17.44 8.81 -5.01
N ALA A 58 -18.70 8.40 -5.09
CA ALA A 58 -19.11 7.01 -4.98
C ALA A 58 -18.54 6.15 -6.13
N CYS A 59 -18.40 6.74 -7.33
CA CYS A 59 -17.81 6.09 -8.49
C CYS A 59 -16.26 6.07 -8.45
N LYS A 60 -15.63 7.16 -8.02
CA LYS A 60 -14.16 7.28 -7.86
C LYS A 60 -13.75 6.67 -6.52
N ALA A 61 -13.32 5.41 -6.55
CA ALA A 61 -12.57 4.80 -5.46
C ALA A 61 -11.17 5.47 -5.36
N ILE A 62 -11.11 6.64 -4.73
CA ILE A 62 -9.84 7.28 -4.40
C ILE A 62 -9.27 6.49 -3.23
N HIS A 63 -8.28 5.65 -3.49
CA HIS A 63 -7.46 5.04 -2.44
C HIS A 63 -6.62 6.14 -1.77
N ILE A 64 -7.23 6.90 -0.86
CA ILE A 64 -6.48 7.69 0.11
C ILE A 64 -6.00 6.68 1.14
N THR A 65 -4.85 6.07 0.88
CA THR A 65 -4.17 5.26 1.88
C THR A 65 -3.78 6.21 3.01
N GLU A 66 -4.52 6.19 4.13
CA GLU A 66 -4.12 6.83 5.38
C GLU A 66 -2.96 6.05 6.03
N SER A 67 -1.94 5.70 5.26
CA SER A 67 -0.68 5.22 5.81
C SER A 67 0.12 6.42 6.32
N ARG A 68 -0.32 7.02 7.43
CA ARG A 68 0.54 7.86 8.29
C ARG A 68 1.57 7.04 9.08
N LEU A 69 1.69 5.74 8.78
CA LEU A 69 2.71 4.85 9.30
C LEU A 69 3.18 3.86 8.22
N GLY A 70 3.47 4.38 7.02
CA GLY A 70 4.22 3.67 6.01
C GLY A 70 5.70 3.79 6.33
N THR A 71 6.23 2.85 7.12
CA THR A 71 7.67 2.62 7.25
C THR A 71 8.29 2.55 5.86
N ASN A 72 9.30 3.38 5.65
CA ASN A 72 10.15 3.50 4.48
C ASN A 72 10.24 2.18 3.70
N GLY A 73 9.54 2.12 2.56
CA GLY A 73 9.85 1.19 1.48
C GLY A 73 11.18 1.61 0.86
N GLY A 74 12.24 1.41 1.63
CA GLY A 74 13.60 1.79 1.31
C GLY A 74 13.93 1.36 -0.11
N GLU A 75 14.32 2.36 -0.89
CA GLU A 75 15.40 2.31 -1.88
C GLU A 75 15.24 1.52 -3.18
N SER A 76 14.07 0.99 -3.56
CA SER A 76 13.87 0.54 -4.95
C SER A 76 12.49 0.88 -5.48
N GLY A 77 12.42 1.96 -6.26
CA GLY A 77 11.24 2.52 -6.91
C GLY A 77 10.68 1.69 -8.07
N LEU A 78 10.56 0.37 -7.88
CA LEU A 78 9.94 -0.53 -8.83
C LEU A 78 9.03 -1.54 -8.11
N ASN A 79 8.02 -1.03 -7.40
CA ASN A 79 6.86 -1.78 -6.91
C ASN A 79 5.63 -1.44 -7.78
N LEU A 80 5.73 -1.65 -9.09
CA LEU A 80 4.74 -1.20 -10.08
C LEU A 80 3.85 -2.31 -10.66
N THR A 81 3.98 -3.55 -10.19
CA THR A 81 2.97 -4.58 -10.42
C THR A 81 2.24 -4.87 -9.13
N ALA A 82 1.12 -4.16 -8.99
CA ALA A 82 0.09 -4.42 -7.99
C ALA A 82 -0.19 -5.93 -7.90
N ASN A 83 -0.27 -6.42 -6.65
CA ASN A 83 -0.82 -7.73 -6.26
C ASN A 83 0.16 -8.88 -5.96
N ASP A 84 1.13 -8.67 -5.06
CA ASP A 84 1.40 -9.74 -4.09
C ASP A 84 1.68 -9.20 -2.68
N VAL A 85 0.62 -8.72 -2.02
CA VAL A 85 0.61 -8.66 -0.55
C VAL A 85 0.38 -10.08 -0.04
N ARG A 86 1.36 -10.96 -0.26
CA ARG A 86 1.45 -12.20 0.51
C ARG A 86 1.69 -11.77 1.94
N ARG A 87 0.62 -11.77 2.74
CA ARG A 87 0.75 -11.77 4.20
C ARG A 87 1.45 -13.07 4.54
N VAL A 88 2.78 -13.04 4.55
CA VAL A 88 3.59 -14.12 5.11
C VAL A 88 3.12 -14.24 6.54
N ARG A 89 2.37 -15.31 6.82
CA ARG A 89 2.10 -15.73 8.18
C ARG A 89 3.49 -15.98 8.76
N LEU A 90 3.93 -15.07 9.63
CA LEU A 90 5.04 -15.33 10.53
C LEU A 90 4.55 -16.47 11.42
N GLU A 91 4.76 -17.69 10.94
CA GLU A 91 4.60 -18.90 11.71
C GLU A 91 5.63 -18.79 12.84
N HIS A 92 5.17 -18.36 14.01
CA HIS A 92 5.89 -18.48 15.27
C HIS A 92 5.93 -19.97 15.71
N GLY A 93 6.24 -20.87 14.78
CA GLY A 93 6.88 -22.13 15.14
C GLY A 93 8.35 -21.84 15.00
N ILE A 94 9.11 -21.82 16.10
CA ILE A 94 10.57 -21.63 16.11
C ILE A 94 11.15 -22.45 14.96
N PRO A 95 11.52 -21.84 13.81
CA PRO A 95 12.26 -22.53 12.80
C PRO A 95 13.65 -22.65 13.41
N ASN A 96 14.27 -23.84 13.33
CA ASN A 96 15.70 -23.95 13.61
C ASN A 96 16.39 -22.76 12.93
N PRO A 97 17.17 -21.95 13.67
CA PRO A 97 17.86 -20.83 13.05
C PRO A 97 18.59 -21.39 11.83
N PRO A 98 18.49 -20.75 10.65
CA PRO A 98 19.33 -21.13 9.55
C PRO A 98 20.76 -21.19 10.10
N PRO A 99 21.55 -22.25 9.82
CA PRO A 99 22.91 -22.31 10.29
C PRO A 99 23.56 -20.98 9.91
N SER A 100 24.02 -20.25 10.94
CA SER A 100 24.80 -19.02 10.79
C SER A 100 25.71 -19.23 9.59
N PRO A 101 25.74 -18.33 8.58
CA PRO A 101 26.50 -18.56 7.37
C PRO A 101 27.95 -18.80 7.77
N GLN A 102 28.34 -20.08 7.82
CA GLN A 102 29.71 -20.49 8.03
C GLN A 102 30.35 -20.17 6.70
N ILE A 103 30.76 -18.91 6.54
CA ILE A 103 31.51 -18.46 5.37
C ILE A 103 32.69 -19.41 5.31
N SER A 104 32.70 -20.28 4.29
CA SER A 104 33.73 -21.28 4.15
C SER A 104 35.08 -20.57 4.05
N THR A 105 36.14 -21.17 4.60
CA THR A 105 37.49 -20.59 4.56
C THR A 105 37.88 -20.20 3.12
N GLU A 106 37.43 -20.97 2.13
CA GLU A 106 37.58 -20.70 0.71
C GLU A 106 36.92 -19.37 0.26
N GLU A 107 35.72 -19.07 0.75
CA GLU A 107 35.03 -17.82 0.42
C GLU A 107 35.69 -16.62 1.12
N ARG A 108 36.24 -16.80 2.34
CA ARG A 108 37.05 -15.78 3.03
C ARG A 108 38.31 -15.46 2.21
N LEU A 109 39.01 -16.48 1.71
CA LEU A 109 40.22 -16.33 0.89
C LEU A 109 39.94 -15.62 -0.43
N ASN A 110 38.88 -16.01 -1.14
CA ASN A 110 38.48 -15.35 -2.39
C ASN A 110 38.15 -13.85 -2.18
N ARG A 111 37.55 -13.50 -1.05
CA ARG A 111 37.26 -12.08 -0.72
C ARG A 111 38.55 -11.30 -0.43
N LEU A 112 39.51 -11.90 0.28
CA LEU A 112 40.81 -11.29 0.54
C LEU A 112 41.60 -11.04 -0.76
N GLU A 113 41.55 -11.98 -1.71
CA GLU A 113 42.17 -11.81 -3.03
C GLU A 113 41.55 -10.65 -3.81
N ARG A 114 40.21 -10.55 -3.83
CA ARG A 114 39.51 -9.42 -4.46
C ARG A 114 39.85 -8.08 -3.81
N LEU A 115 39.92 -8.02 -2.48
CA LEU A 115 40.33 -6.80 -1.77
C LEU A 115 41.76 -6.39 -2.12
N LYS A 116 42.68 -7.36 -2.22
CA LYS A 116 44.06 -7.11 -2.64
C LYS A 116 44.08 -6.52 -4.05
N LYS A 117 43.31 -7.10 -4.98
CA LYS A 117 43.20 -6.61 -6.36
C LYS A 117 42.69 -5.16 -6.43
N LEU A 118 41.64 -4.83 -5.66
CA LEU A 118 41.10 -3.47 -5.63
C LEU A 118 42.09 -2.44 -5.09
N ARG A 119 42.95 -2.84 -4.15
CA ARG A 119 44.03 -1.99 -3.65
C ARG A 119 45.12 -1.81 -4.70
N ASP A 120 45.52 -2.89 -5.36
CA ASP A 120 46.56 -2.85 -6.40
C ASP A 120 46.09 -2.03 -7.62
N ASP A 121 44.78 -2.02 -7.91
CA ASP A 121 44.12 -1.16 -8.91
C ASP A 121 43.96 0.31 -8.46
N GLY A 122 44.35 0.65 -7.22
CA GLY A 122 44.25 2.01 -6.65
C GLY A 122 42.82 2.48 -6.34
N ALA A 123 41.83 1.57 -6.37
CA ALA A 123 40.42 1.91 -6.13
C ALA A 123 40.11 2.14 -4.64
N ILE A 124 40.97 1.68 -3.73
CA ILE A 124 40.81 1.80 -2.28
C ILE A 124 42.08 2.27 -1.58
N ASP A 125 41.90 3.09 -0.56
CA ASP A 125 42.97 3.62 0.29
C ASP A 125 43.54 2.54 1.25
N PRO A 126 44.84 2.57 1.60
CA PRO A 126 45.46 1.63 2.54
C PRO A 126 44.74 1.52 3.89
N GLU A 127 44.17 2.60 4.43
CA GLU A 127 43.44 2.54 5.70
C GLU A 127 42.11 1.82 5.56
N GLN A 128 41.40 2.03 4.44
CA GLN A 128 40.14 1.35 4.14
C GLN A 128 40.37 -0.15 3.91
N PHE A 129 41.46 -0.51 3.23
CA PHE A 129 41.85 -1.91 3.03
C PHE A 129 42.10 -2.64 4.37
N GLN A 130 42.80 -1.99 5.31
CA GLN A 130 43.08 -2.59 6.62
C GLN A 130 41.79 -2.87 7.39
N ARG A 131 40.86 -1.90 7.45
CA ARG A 131 39.54 -2.08 8.12
C ARG A 131 38.74 -3.24 7.53
N MET A 132 38.70 -3.36 6.20
CA MET A 132 37.94 -4.42 5.51
C MET A 132 38.57 -5.80 5.68
N ARG A 133 39.90 -5.88 5.65
CA ARG A 133 40.62 -7.13 5.90
C ARG A 133 40.38 -7.61 7.34
N ASP A 134 40.47 -6.73 8.32
CA ASP A 134 40.36 -7.08 9.72
C ASP A 134 38.93 -7.53 10.07
N ALA A 135 37.89 -7.00 9.40
CA ALA A 135 36.52 -7.47 9.52
C ALA A 135 36.30 -8.92 8.99
N ILE A 136 37.07 -9.34 7.98
CA ILE A 136 36.99 -10.68 7.37
C ILE A 136 37.84 -11.70 8.14
N VAL A 137 38.95 -11.27 8.74
CA VAL A 137 39.86 -12.12 9.52
C VAL A 137 39.38 -12.26 10.97
N GLY A 138 38.87 -11.20 11.59
CA GLY A 138 38.42 -11.18 12.98
C GLY A 138 37.04 -11.80 13.25
N THR A 139 36.52 -12.61 12.33
CA THR A 139 35.24 -13.32 12.47
C THR A 139 35.42 -14.75 13.01
N ASP A 140 36.33 -14.93 13.97
CA ASP A 140 36.54 -16.19 14.71
C ASP A 140 36.01 -16.08 16.15
#